data_AF-A0A7J5VDM4-F1
#
_entry.id   AF-A0A7J5VDM4-F1
#
_cell.length_a   1.000
_cell.length_b   1.000
_cell.length_c   1.000
_cell.angle_alpha   90.00
_cell.angle_beta   90.00
_cell.angle_gamma   90.00
#
_symmetry.space_group_name_H-M   'P 1'
#
loop_
_entity.id
_entity.type
_entity.pdbx_description
1 polymer ?
#
loop_
_entity_poly.entity_id
_entity_poly.type
_entity_poly.pdbx_seq_one_letter_code
_entity_poly.pdbx_strand_id
1 'polypeptide(L)'
;MACWSSQGFAATEISNIRYWSAPDHTRVVFDLSTEPDYRFNIRGKLITLEFSDSSLHPSLPVEKMIGKHGISKIIFTTADDNKCKIEIMLDQPLKAEVFKLKKFMDKPDRVVVDIIVAQAVKKEAAKERTPPPVKKRVIVIDPGHGGEDPGAVGKNGTYEKHVVLAISREIKKAIDKMPGYRAILTRDGDYYVSFSKRLNVARQASASLFISVHADAARNRQARCSSVYCLSTGAASNEAAKLLANNENLSDIIGGVPYGEGNNQSDEIILNMFQTNTINLSKTFAAGLLDEIGRVHCLKYPNFHEAPFRVLKLLDTPAVLLETAFISHPQEELMLKTGKFRKTIASAVASSVANYFSGSSSAASASDTSKKEDNDVPTLKKAVDATRPMETITYRVRRGDNLNAIARQHETTLALLLKLNQLKINDPLYIGRKILVPVAKRETAAGRLLGEYTVQKGDTLFSLAKSSAVTVDELRRLNNMTDSDVLFSGQKIKLPQ
;
A
#
# COMPACT_ATOMS: atom_id res chain seq x y z
N MET A 1 -12.53 -12.81 63.02
CA MET A 1 -13.11 -11.79 62.11
C MET A 1 -12.30 -11.80 60.82
N ALA A 2 -12.79 -12.47 59.79
CA ALA A 2 -12.21 -12.39 58.46
C ALA A 2 -12.80 -11.16 57.76
N CYS A 3 -11.99 -10.12 57.57
CA CYS A 3 -12.34 -9.01 56.69
C CYS A 3 -12.26 -9.52 55.25
N TRP A 4 -13.42 -9.76 54.64
CA TRP A 4 -13.50 -9.90 53.19
C TRP A 4 -13.37 -8.49 52.60
N SER A 5 -12.26 -8.21 51.92
CA SER A 5 -12.12 -7.03 51.08
C SER A 5 -13.10 -7.17 49.92
N SER A 6 -14.22 -6.45 49.98
CA SER A 6 -15.04 -6.22 48.80
C SER A 6 -14.19 -5.50 47.77
N GLN A 7 -13.95 -6.16 46.64
CA GLN A 7 -13.56 -5.45 45.42
C GLN A 7 -14.76 -4.58 45.04
N GLY A 8 -14.73 -3.31 45.45
CA GLY A 8 -15.66 -2.32 44.92
C GLY A 8 -15.42 -2.21 43.42
N PHE A 9 -16.32 -2.77 42.61
CA PHE A 9 -16.37 -2.45 41.20
C PHE A 9 -16.68 -0.96 41.11
N ALA A 10 -15.74 -0.17 40.58
CA ALA A 10 -16.03 1.20 40.22
C ALA A 10 -17.07 1.17 39.10
N ALA A 11 -18.15 1.95 39.26
CA ALA A 11 -19.17 2.08 38.23
C ALA A 11 -18.53 2.46 36.89
N THR A 12 -19.03 1.87 35.79
CA THR A 12 -18.51 2.15 34.45
C THR A 12 -18.88 3.59 34.06
N GLU A 13 -17.90 4.45 33.87
CA GLU A 13 -18.12 5.84 33.48
C GLU A 13 -18.06 5.99 31.96
N ILE A 14 -19.10 6.57 31.38
CA ILE A 14 -19.12 6.96 29.96
C ILE A 14 -18.62 8.40 29.88
N SER A 15 -17.49 8.61 29.22
CA SER A 15 -16.74 9.87 29.32
C SER A 15 -16.75 10.71 28.05
N ASN A 16 -16.96 10.09 26.89
CA ASN A 16 -16.85 10.77 25.61
C ASN A 16 -17.72 10.12 24.52
N ILE A 17 -18.06 10.92 23.51
CA ILE A 17 -18.76 10.48 22.30
C ILE A 17 -18.01 10.97 21.06
N ARG A 18 -17.77 10.05 20.12
CA ARG A 18 -17.12 10.32 18.84
C ARG A 18 -17.96 9.75 17.70
N TYR A 19 -17.95 10.40 16.54
CA TYR A 19 -18.78 9.97 15.42
C TYR A 19 -18.18 10.31 14.05
N TRP A 20 -18.42 9.43 13.07
CA TRP A 20 -17.97 9.57 11.68
C TRP A 20 -19.06 9.11 10.73
N SER A 21 -19.20 9.82 9.61
CA SER A 21 -20.12 9.42 8.53
C SER A 21 -19.35 8.86 7.35
N ALA A 22 -19.60 7.60 7.07
CA ALA A 22 -19.28 6.97 5.81
C ALA A 22 -20.49 7.08 4.86
N PRO A 23 -20.29 6.80 3.56
CA PRO A 23 -21.38 6.71 2.59
C PRO A 23 -22.50 5.74 3.01
N ASP A 24 -22.14 4.56 3.54
CA ASP A 24 -23.02 3.42 3.84
C ASP A 24 -23.44 3.32 5.32
N HIS A 25 -22.81 4.07 6.21
CA HIS A 25 -23.13 4.04 7.64
C HIS A 25 -22.65 5.31 8.36
N THR A 26 -23.26 5.61 9.51
CA THR A 26 -22.70 6.52 10.51
C THR A 26 -22.28 5.71 11.72
N ARG A 27 -21.01 5.80 12.09
CA ARG A 27 -20.45 5.15 13.28
C ARG A 27 -20.47 6.11 14.45
N VAL A 28 -21.04 5.69 15.58
CA VAL A 28 -21.00 6.39 16.87
C VAL A 28 -20.24 5.53 17.86
N VAL A 29 -19.30 6.12 18.59
CA VAL A 29 -18.45 5.43 19.56
C VAL A 29 -18.54 6.16 20.89
N PHE A 30 -18.84 5.41 21.94
CA PHE A 30 -18.79 5.86 23.33
C PHE A 30 -17.53 5.32 23.98
N ASP A 31 -16.78 6.18 24.66
CA ASP A 31 -15.58 5.81 25.41
C ASP A 31 -15.94 5.57 26.88
N LEU A 32 -15.49 4.45 27.46
CA LEU A 32 -15.87 3.98 28.79
C LEU A 32 -14.64 3.66 29.65
N SER A 33 -14.75 3.87 30.97
CA SER A 33 -13.65 3.58 31.91
C SER A 33 -13.33 2.08 32.02
N THR A 34 -14.34 1.22 31.88
CA THR A 34 -14.26 -0.24 32.00
C THR A 34 -15.23 -0.93 31.04
N GLU A 35 -15.10 -2.24 30.89
CA GLU A 35 -16.02 -3.06 30.08
C GLU A 35 -17.47 -2.96 30.62
N PRO A 36 -18.45 -2.47 29.83
CA PRO A 36 -19.80 -2.25 30.31
C PRO A 36 -20.66 -3.52 30.30
N ASP A 37 -21.62 -3.57 31.22
CA ASP A 37 -22.85 -4.35 31.08
C ASP A 37 -23.96 -3.45 30.52
N TYR A 38 -24.49 -3.80 29.34
CA TYR A 38 -25.52 -3.00 28.68
C TYR A 38 -26.50 -3.86 27.89
N ARG A 39 -27.70 -3.31 27.70
CA ARG A 39 -28.72 -3.82 26.79
C ARG A 39 -29.03 -2.77 25.75
N PHE A 40 -29.44 -3.21 24.57
CA PHE A 40 -29.87 -2.30 23.52
C PHE A 40 -31.15 -2.76 22.84
N ASN A 41 -31.88 -1.78 22.31
CA ASN A 41 -33.12 -2.01 21.58
C ASN A 41 -33.26 -1.00 20.45
N ILE A 42 -33.79 -1.44 19.32
CA ILE A 42 -34.03 -0.61 18.14
C ILE A 42 -35.55 -0.62 17.88
N ARG A 43 -36.21 0.53 18.04
CA ARG A 43 -37.66 0.68 17.81
C ARG A 43 -37.95 1.87 16.92
N GLY A 44 -38.38 1.59 15.69
CA GLY A 44 -38.70 2.64 14.72
C GLY A 44 -37.49 3.54 14.47
N LYS A 45 -37.58 4.80 14.93
CA LYS A 45 -36.53 5.81 14.79
C LYS A 45 -35.65 5.97 16.04
N LEU A 46 -35.74 5.08 17.01
CA LEU A 46 -35.02 5.20 18.29
C LEU A 46 -34.14 3.98 18.52
N ILE A 47 -32.86 4.22 18.79
CA ILE A 47 -31.96 3.22 19.38
C ILE A 47 -31.75 3.61 20.83
N THR A 48 -32.02 2.68 21.74
CA THR A 48 -31.80 2.87 23.18
C THR A 48 -30.69 1.95 23.65
N LEU A 49 -29.71 2.51 24.35
CA LEU A 49 -28.68 1.79 25.09
C LEU A 49 -28.91 2.02 26.58
N GLU A 50 -29.07 0.95 27.34
CA GLU A 50 -29.22 0.99 28.80
C GLU A 50 -28.01 0.32 29.43
N PHE A 51 -27.27 1.08 30.24
CA PHE A 51 -26.05 0.65 30.90
C PHE A 51 -26.32 0.40 32.38
N SER A 52 -25.94 -0.77 32.87
CA SER A 52 -26.01 -1.16 34.28
C SER A 52 -24.75 -0.73 35.01
N ASP A 53 -24.88 -0.34 36.28
CA ASP A 53 -23.77 0.07 37.16
C ASP A 53 -22.84 1.09 36.49
N SER A 54 -23.43 2.18 36.02
CA SER A 54 -22.77 3.16 35.17
C SER A 54 -23.13 4.60 35.49
N SER A 55 -22.22 5.52 35.16
CA SER A 55 -22.37 6.96 35.29
C SER A 55 -22.04 7.69 33.98
N LEU A 56 -22.59 8.89 33.80
CA LEU A 56 -22.20 9.82 32.73
C LEU A 56 -21.20 10.82 33.30
N HIS A 57 -20.05 10.98 32.64
CA HIS A 57 -19.10 12.01 33.03
C HIS A 57 -19.72 13.42 32.85
N PRO A 58 -19.49 14.38 33.77
CA PRO A 58 -20.10 15.71 33.73
C PRO A 58 -19.81 16.54 32.46
N SER A 59 -18.80 16.17 31.68
CA SER A 59 -18.50 16.84 30.39
C SER A 59 -19.45 16.45 29.25
N LEU A 60 -20.21 15.36 29.40
CA LEU A 60 -21.16 14.95 28.38
C LEU A 60 -22.40 15.88 28.41
N PRO A 61 -22.84 16.37 27.24
CA PRO A 61 -24.05 17.18 27.19
C PRO A 61 -25.29 16.30 27.42
N VAL A 62 -26.36 16.90 27.95
CA VAL A 62 -27.67 16.22 28.04
C VAL A 62 -28.17 15.84 26.63
N GLU A 63 -27.96 16.72 25.66
CA GLU A 63 -28.32 16.51 24.27
C GLU A 63 -27.19 16.92 23.34
N LYS A 64 -26.90 16.07 22.35
CA LYS A 64 -25.94 16.33 21.28
C LYS A 64 -26.63 16.24 19.92
N MET A 65 -26.77 17.38 19.24
CA MET A 65 -27.14 17.41 17.83
C MET A 65 -26.01 16.82 16.99
N ILE A 66 -26.33 15.81 16.17
CA ILE A 66 -25.35 15.16 15.29
C ILE A 66 -25.50 15.73 13.88
N GLY A 67 -26.74 15.83 13.37
CA GLY A 67 -27.01 16.39 12.04
C GLY A 67 -26.23 15.69 10.92
N LYS A 68 -25.97 14.39 11.08
CA LYS A 68 -25.25 13.55 10.11
C LYS A 68 -26.18 12.50 9.54
N HIS A 69 -25.81 11.92 8.41
CA HIS A 69 -26.61 10.94 7.67
C HIS A 69 -27.18 9.85 8.60
N GLY A 70 -28.49 9.87 8.81
CA GLY A 70 -29.24 8.86 9.56
C GLY A 70 -29.41 9.14 11.05
N ILE A 71 -28.80 10.21 11.61
CA ILE A 71 -28.88 10.54 13.04
C ILE A 71 -29.18 12.03 13.22
N SER A 72 -30.32 12.31 13.87
CA SER A 72 -30.73 13.66 14.24
C SER A 72 -29.95 14.13 15.49
N LYS A 73 -30.11 13.42 16.59
CA LYS A 73 -29.54 13.76 17.90
C LYS A 73 -29.31 12.55 18.79
N ILE A 74 -28.52 12.76 19.84
CA ILE A 74 -28.25 11.78 20.90
C ILE A 74 -28.55 12.44 22.24
N ILE A 75 -29.32 11.75 23.08
CA ILE A 75 -29.69 12.19 24.42
C ILE A 75 -29.01 11.28 25.44
N PHE A 76 -28.46 11.89 26.48
CA PHE A 76 -27.80 11.22 27.59
C PHE A 76 -28.63 11.47 28.86
N THR A 77 -29.12 10.40 29.47
CA THR A 77 -29.98 10.47 30.66
C THR A 77 -29.41 9.59 31.77
N THR A 78 -29.25 10.14 32.96
CA THR A 78 -29.06 9.35 34.18
C THR A 78 -30.45 8.89 34.63
N ALA A 79 -30.73 7.60 34.55
CA ALA A 79 -32.05 7.04 34.85
C ALA A 79 -32.26 6.82 36.35
N ASP A 80 -31.23 6.33 37.04
CA ASP A 80 -31.12 6.11 38.50
C ASP A 80 -29.65 6.30 38.93
N ASP A 81 -29.33 6.33 40.23
CA ASP A 81 -27.96 6.56 40.76
C ASP A 81 -26.86 5.65 40.16
N ASN A 82 -27.23 4.47 39.62
CA ASN A 82 -26.30 3.51 39.01
C ASN A 82 -26.69 3.09 37.57
N LYS A 83 -27.56 3.83 36.88
CA LYS A 83 -27.99 3.49 35.52
C LYS A 83 -27.98 4.69 34.59
N CYS A 84 -27.36 4.50 33.43
CA CYS A 84 -27.33 5.48 32.37
C CYS A 84 -28.07 4.97 31.14
N LYS A 85 -28.79 5.87 30.49
CA LYS A 85 -29.52 5.61 29.26
C LYS A 85 -29.02 6.56 28.17
N ILE A 86 -28.68 6.00 27.02
CA ILE A 86 -28.33 6.77 25.83
C ILE A 86 -29.38 6.49 24.75
N GLU A 87 -29.94 7.55 24.20
CA GLU A 87 -30.99 7.50 23.19
C GLU A 87 -30.50 8.16 21.90
N ILE A 88 -30.35 7.37 20.84
CA ILE A 88 -29.94 7.83 19.51
C ILE A 88 -31.20 7.96 18.65
N MET A 89 -31.55 9.20 18.29
CA MET A 89 -32.71 9.50 17.46
C MET A 89 -32.32 9.52 15.99
N LEU A 90 -32.94 8.64 15.22
CA LEU A 90 -32.72 8.46 13.79
C LEU A 90 -33.69 9.33 12.97
N ASP A 91 -33.24 9.78 11.79
CA ASP A 91 -34.09 10.57 10.89
C ASP A 91 -35.24 9.71 10.30
N GLN A 92 -34.96 8.43 10.11
CA GLN A 92 -35.84 7.39 9.59
C GLN A 92 -35.54 6.05 10.26
N PRO A 93 -36.42 5.04 10.18
CA PRO A 93 -36.11 3.71 10.70
C PRO A 93 -34.92 3.10 9.96
N LEU A 94 -33.83 2.84 10.69
CA LEU A 94 -32.59 2.26 10.14
C LEU A 94 -32.18 1.03 10.97
N LYS A 95 -31.41 0.14 10.34
CA LYS A 95 -30.74 -0.95 11.04
C LYS A 95 -29.50 -0.41 11.74
N ALA A 96 -29.13 -1.00 12.86
CA ALA A 96 -27.87 -0.72 13.52
C ALA A 96 -27.21 -1.98 14.04
N GLU A 97 -25.88 -1.99 14.02
CA GLU A 97 -25.06 -3.01 14.66
C GLU A 97 -24.42 -2.40 15.91
N VAL A 98 -24.58 -3.07 17.05
CA VAL A 98 -24.06 -2.62 18.35
C VAL A 98 -23.11 -3.67 18.88
N PHE A 99 -21.89 -3.26 19.24
CA PHE A 99 -20.88 -4.16 19.78
C PHE A 99 -19.93 -3.41 20.71
N LYS A 100 -19.26 -4.17 21.59
CA LYS A 100 -18.22 -3.64 22.49
C LYS A 100 -16.81 -3.95 21.97
N LEU A 101 -15.88 -3.05 22.22
CA LEU A 101 -14.46 -3.23 21.98
C LEU A 101 -13.73 -3.06 23.31
N LYS A 102 -12.85 -4.01 23.63
CA LYS A 102 -12.03 -3.91 24.83
C LYS A 102 -10.98 -2.81 24.68
N LYS A 103 -10.51 -2.30 25.83
CA LYS A 103 -9.32 -1.44 25.89
C LYS A 103 -8.19 -2.01 25.04
N PHE A 104 -7.58 -1.17 24.20
CA PHE A 104 -6.46 -1.53 23.35
C PHE A 104 -5.49 -0.35 23.25
N MET A 105 -4.24 -0.57 23.66
CA MET A 105 -3.23 0.49 23.80
C MET A 105 -3.74 1.66 24.67
N ASP A 106 -3.75 2.87 24.14
CA ASP A 106 -4.24 4.10 24.75
C ASP A 106 -5.76 4.29 24.59
N LYS A 107 -6.43 3.48 23.77
CA LYS A 107 -7.88 3.56 23.59
C LYS A 107 -8.62 2.82 24.70
N PRO A 108 -9.60 3.48 25.36
CA PRO A 108 -10.39 2.87 26.43
C PRO A 108 -11.33 1.77 25.92
N ASP A 109 -12.05 1.13 26.84
CA ASP A 109 -13.20 0.30 26.50
C ASP A 109 -14.23 1.14 25.74
N ARG A 110 -14.88 0.54 24.75
CA ARG A 110 -15.76 1.26 23.82
C ARG A 110 -17.04 0.49 23.55
N VAL A 111 -18.15 1.21 23.40
CA VAL A 111 -19.37 0.72 22.75
C VAL A 111 -19.51 1.43 21.41
N VAL A 112 -19.62 0.64 20.35
CA VAL A 112 -19.73 1.10 18.97
C VAL A 112 -21.14 0.81 18.47
N VAL A 113 -21.75 1.82 17.86
CA VAL A 113 -23.04 1.72 17.18
C VAL A 113 -22.84 2.13 15.72
N ASP A 114 -22.97 1.18 14.81
CA ASP A 114 -22.97 1.43 13.37
C ASP A 114 -24.40 1.54 12.87
N ILE A 115 -24.84 2.76 12.57
CA ILE A 115 -26.15 3.03 11.99
C ILE A 115 -26.01 2.85 10.48
N ILE A 116 -26.62 1.79 9.94
CA ILE A 116 -26.53 1.44 8.53
C ILE A 116 -27.47 2.33 7.73
N VAL A 117 -26.89 3.21 6.92
CA VAL A 117 -27.61 4.08 6.01
C VAL A 117 -27.55 3.41 4.65
N ALA A 118 -28.61 2.72 4.27
CA ALA A 118 -28.72 2.22 2.90
C ALA A 118 -28.63 3.43 1.97
N GLN A 119 -27.52 3.55 1.25
CA GLN A 119 -27.52 4.44 0.10
C GLN A 119 -28.54 3.84 -0.87
N ALA A 120 -29.57 4.63 -1.20
CA ALA A 120 -29.97 4.67 -2.59
C ALA A 120 -28.68 5.01 -3.34
N VAL A 121 -28.01 3.99 -3.87
CA VAL A 121 -26.90 4.15 -4.81
C VAL A 121 -27.40 5.23 -5.74
N LYS A 122 -26.83 6.44 -5.65
CA LYS A 122 -27.11 7.46 -6.65
C LYS A 122 -26.60 6.82 -7.92
N LYS A 123 -27.56 6.30 -8.68
CA LYS A 123 -27.40 5.77 -10.01
C LYS A 123 -26.86 6.98 -10.76
N GLU A 124 -25.54 7.11 -10.87
CA GLU A 124 -24.90 7.85 -11.93
C GLU A 124 -25.24 7.11 -13.23
N ALA A 125 -26.50 7.24 -13.61
CA ALA A 125 -27.07 6.86 -14.88
C ALA A 125 -27.89 8.07 -15.34
N ALA A 126 -27.22 9.22 -15.43
CA ALA A 126 -27.65 10.28 -16.32
C ALA A 126 -26.93 10.04 -17.65
N LYS A 127 -27.75 9.71 -18.65
CA LYS A 127 -27.41 9.34 -20.02
C LYS A 127 -26.55 10.39 -20.72
N GLU A 128 -25.47 9.95 -21.33
CA GLU A 128 -25.08 10.40 -22.67
C GLU A 128 -24.74 9.17 -23.50
N ARG A 129 -25.33 9.08 -24.70
CA ARG A 129 -25.06 8.03 -25.68
C ARG A 129 -23.73 8.33 -26.35
N THR A 130 -22.63 7.93 -25.72
CA THR A 130 -21.31 7.90 -26.36
C THR A 130 -21.02 6.52 -26.96
N PRO A 131 -20.15 6.44 -27.98
CA PRO A 131 -19.69 5.18 -28.58
C PRO A 131 -19.24 4.15 -27.54
N PRO A 132 -19.18 2.84 -27.90
CA PRO A 132 -18.90 1.77 -26.95
C PRO A 132 -17.69 2.12 -26.07
N PRO A 133 -17.83 2.04 -24.74
CA PRO A 133 -16.83 2.58 -23.83
C PRO A 133 -15.52 1.83 -24.05
N VAL A 134 -14.47 2.56 -24.43
CA VAL A 134 -13.10 2.07 -24.35
C VAL A 134 -12.90 1.56 -22.93
N LYS A 135 -12.61 0.26 -22.77
CA LYS A 135 -12.44 -0.38 -21.46
C LYS A 135 -11.31 0.31 -20.72
N LYS A 136 -11.65 1.22 -19.81
CA LYS A 136 -10.68 1.99 -19.02
C LYS A 136 -9.95 1.05 -18.06
N ARG A 137 -8.65 1.25 -17.87
CA ARG A 137 -7.87 0.62 -16.81
C ARG A 137 -8.25 1.28 -15.49
N VAL A 138 -8.74 0.48 -14.55
CA VAL A 138 -9.21 0.99 -13.25
C VAL A 138 -8.08 0.88 -12.24
N ILE A 139 -7.70 2.00 -11.63
CA ILE A 139 -6.67 2.07 -10.59
C ILE A 139 -7.36 2.36 -9.27
N VAL A 140 -7.28 1.44 -8.31
CA VAL A 140 -7.80 1.69 -6.97
C VAL A 140 -6.71 2.31 -6.13
N ILE A 141 -7.01 3.47 -5.56
CA ILE A 141 -6.14 4.18 -4.63
C ILE A 141 -6.76 4.06 -3.24
N ASP A 142 -5.99 3.56 -2.30
CA ASP A 142 -6.41 3.33 -0.93
C ASP A 142 -5.72 4.34 -0.01
N PRO A 143 -6.41 5.41 0.43
CA PRO A 143 -5.89 6.26 1.48
C PRO A 143 -5.91 5.50 2.80
N GLY A 144 -4.73 5.25 3.39
CA GLY A 144 -4.57 4.53 4.66
C GLY A 144 -5.41 5.11 5.79
N HIS A 145 -5.76 4.27 6.78
CA HIS A 145 -6.47 4.68 8.01
C HIS A 145 -7.84 5.35 7.75
N GLY A 146 -8.28 6.25 8.64
CA GLY A 146 -9.52 7.02 8.52
C GLY A 146 -10.42 6.89 9.76
N GLY A 147 -11.22 7.92 10.03
CA GLY A 147 -12.16 7.91 11.14
C GLY A 147 -11.46 7.74 12.49
N GLU A 148 -11.78 6.63 13.16
CA GLU A 148 -11.18 6.19 14.43
C GLU A 148 -9.68 5.94 14.36
N ASP A 149 -9.18 5.51 13.20
CA ASP A 149 -7.76 5.25 13.01
C ASP A 149 -7.07 6.51 12.48
N PRO A 150 -6.29 7.24 13.30
CA PRO A 150 -5.56 8.41 12.84
C PRO A 150 -4.37 8.09 11.93
N GLY A 151 -3.90 6.83 11.94
CA GLY A 151 -2.55 6.48 11.53
C GLY A 151 -1.50 7.15 12.42
N ALA A 152 -0.31 7.36 11.88
CA ALA A 152 0.73 8.09 12.56
C ALA A 152 0.36 9.57 12.84
N VAL A 153 0.87 10.09 13.96
CA VAL A 153 0.69 11.48 14.36
C VAL A 153 2.03 12.20 14.35
N GLY A 154 2.12 13.23 13.51
CA GLY A 154 3.28 14.11 13.41
C GLY A 154 3.53 14.90 14.70
N LYS A 155 4.73 15.47 14.82
CA LYS A 155 5.11 16.22 16.04
C LYS A 155 4.20 17.43 16.26
N ASN A 156 3.73 18.06 15.19
CA ASN A 156 2.85 19.22 15.24
C ASN A 156 1.35 18.84 15.21
N GLY A 157 1.01 17.59 15.53
CA GLY A 157 -0.37 17.12 15.58
C GLY A 157 -0.99 16.82 14.21
N THR A 158 -0.18 16.69 13.16
CA THR A 158 -0.70 16.30 11.83
C THR A 158 -1.06 14.83 11.82
N TYR A 159 -2.30 14.49 11.45
CA TYR A 159 -2.75 13.11 11.32
C TYR A 159 -2.47 12.57 9.92
N GLU A 160 -1.87 11.37 9.85
CA GLU A 160 -1.61 10.65 8.61
C GLU A 160 -2.88 10.50 7.77
N LYS A 161 -4.00 10.06 8.38
CA LYS A 161 -5.27 9.85 7.69
C LYS A 161 -5.75 11.04 6.85
N HIS A 162 -5.42 12.28 7.24
CA HIS A 162 -5.81 13.49 6.52
C HIS A 162 -4.86 13.79 5.37
N VAL A 163 -3.56 13.63 5.61
CA VAL A 163 -2.49 13.82 4.62
C VAL A 163 -2.65 12.82 3.48
N VAL A 164 -2.79 11.54 3.79
CA VAL A 164 -2.88 10.48 2.78
C VAL A 164 -4.16 10.58 1.97
N LEU A 165 -5.29 10.98 2.59
CA LEU A 165 -6.52 11.28 1.84
C LEU A 165 -6.32 12.44 0.86
N ALA A 166 -5.64 13.50 1.28
CA ALA A 166 -5.37 14.64 0.41
C ALA A 166 -4.43 14.26 -0.74
N ILE A 167 -3.41 13.42 -0.51
CA ILE A 167 -2.50 12.92 -1.55
C ILE A 167 -3.27 12.01 -2.52
N SER A 168 -4.04 11.05 -2.02
CA SER A 168 -4.81 10.11 -2.84
C SER A 168 -5.83 10.82 -3.74
N ARG A 169 -6.43 11.91 -3.28
CA ARG A 169 -7.28 12.77 -4.14
C ARG A 169 -6.51 13.41 -5.29
N GLU A 170 -5.29 13.89 -5.04
CA GLU A 170 -4.44 14.43 -6.12
C GLU A 170 -3.98 13.32 -7.08
N ILE A 171 -3.64 12.13 -6.56
CA ILE A 171 -3.33 10.95 -7.39
C ILE A 171 -4.52 10.60 -8.29
N LYS A 172 -5.72 10.51 -7.71
CA LYS A 172 -6.95 10.27 -8.47
C LYS A 172 -7.16 11.29 -9.57
N LYS A 173 -7.04 12.59 -9.26
CA LYS A 173 -7.15 13.67 -10.26
C LYS A 173 -6.11 13.54 -11.37
N ALA A 174 -4.88 13.14 -11.06
CA ALA A 174 -3.82 12.96 -12.05
C ALA A 174 -4.11 11.76 -12.97
N ILE A 175 -4.54 10.62 -12.41
CA ILE A 175 -4.87 9.41 -13.17
C ILE A 175 -6.13 9.61 -14.03
N ASP A 176 -7.17 10.25 -13.51
CA ASP A 176 -8.42 10.49 -14.25
C ASP A 176 -8.24 11.41 -15.47
N LYS A 177 -7.16 12.21 -15.50
CA LYS A 177 -6.79 13.03 -16.67
C LYS A 177 -6.13 12.20 -17.78
N MET A 178 -5.67 10.99 -17.50
CA MET A 178 -5.00 10.14 -18.48
C MET A 178 -6.02 9.43 -19.38
N PRO A 179 -5.86 9.46 -20.71
CA PRO A 179 -6.78 8.77 -21.61
C PRO A 179 -6.73 7.26 -21.39
N GLY A 180 -7.90 6.63 -21.24
CA GLY A 180 -8.01 5.19 -21.02
C GLY A 180 -7.83 4.74 -19.57
N TYR A 181 -7.78 5.66 -18.59
CA TYR A 181 -7.67 5.33 -17.16
C TYR A 181 -8.84 5.88 -16.36
N ARG A 182 -9.09 5.25 -15.20
CA ARG A 182 -10.03 5.70 -14.18
C ARG A 182 -9.48 5.37 -12.80
N ALA A 183 -9.47 6.33 -11.89
CA ALA A 183 -9.11 6.08 -10.50
C ALA A 183 -10.35 5.99 -9.59
N ILE A 184 -10.33 5.07 -8.63
CA ILE A 184 -11.36 4.89 -7.61
C ILE A 184 -10.70 4.95 -6.23
N LEU A 185 -11.28 5.70 -5.30
CA LEU A 185 -10.81 5.74 -3.91
C LEU A 185 -11.56 4.69 -3.08
N THR A 186 -10.87 4.00 -2.18
CA THR A 186 -11.53 3.16 -1.16
C THR A 186 -12.30 4.00 -0.14
N ARG A 187 -11.86 5.24 0.11
CA ARG A 187 -12.57 6.27 0.85
C ARG A 187 -12.34 7.67 0.27
N ASP A 188 -13.39 8.49 0.28
CA ASP A 188 -13.32 9.91 -0.08
C ASP A 188 -13.76 10.83 1.07
N GLY A 189 -13.59 10.37 2.30
CA GLY A 189 -13.91 11.10 3.52
C GLY A 189 -13.11 10.61 4.72
N ASP A 190 -13.30 11.27 5.86
CA ASP A 190 -12.68 10.89 7.13
C ASP A 190 -13.55 9.87 7.88
N TYR A 191 -13.56 8.64 7.37
CA TYR A 191 -14.19 7.48 7.99
C TYR A 191 -13.30 6.26 7.81
N TYR A 192 -13.42 5.29 8.72
CA TYR A 192 -12.63 4.07 8.68
C TYR A 192 -13.16 3.11 7.62
N VAL A 193 -12.26 2.41 6.93
CA VAL A 193 -12.58 1.30 6.01
C VAL A 193 -11.74 0.09 6.41
N SER A 194 -12.38 -1.05 6.66
CA SER A 194 -11.67 -2.28 7.04
C SER A 194 -10.90 -2.89 5.87
N PHE A 195 -9.90 -3.73 6.15
CA PHE A 195 -9.13 -4.41 5.09
C PHE A 195 -10.03 -5.18 4.13
N SER A 196 -11.00 -5.95 4.63
CA SER A 196 -11.94 -6.69 3.77
C SER A 196 -12.74 -5.77 2.86
N LYS A 197 -13.19 -4.61 3.36
CA LYS A 197 -13.90 -3.61 2.53
C LYS A 197 -12.95 -2.99 1.48
N ARG A 198 -11.72 -2.61 1.85
CA ARG A 198 -10.70 -2.08 0.92
C ARG A 198 -10.42 -3.04 -0.24
N LEU A 199 -10.19 -4.31 0.09
CA LEU A 199 -9.95 -5.39 -0.88
C LEU A 199 -11.17 -5.62 -1.78
N ASN A 200 -12.38 -5.57 -1.22
CA ASN A 200 -13.62 -5.72 -1.98
C ASN A 200 -13.88 -4.58 -2.96
N VAL A 201 -13.50 -3.35 -2.64
CA VAL A 201 -13.55 -2.22 -3.61
C VAL A 201 -12.69 -2.55 -4.83
N ALA A 202 -11.47 -3.07 -4.63
CA ALA A 202 -10.59 -3.47 -5.74
C ALA A 202 -11.20 -4.58 -6.62
N ARG A 203 -11.75 -5.62 -5.98
CA ARG A 203 -12.40 -6.75 -6.67
C ARG A 203 -13.63 -6.30 -7.46
N GLN A 204 -14.55 -5.57 -6.83
CA GLN A 204 -15.78 -5.08 -7.47
C GLN A 204 -15.50 -4.12 -8.62
N ALA A 205 -14.45 -3.30 -8.49
CA ALA A 205 -14.01 -2.39 -9.53
C ALA A 205 -13.27 -3.08 -10.68
N SER A 206 -12.96 -4.38 -10.57
CA SER A 206 -12.06 -5.09 -11.49
C SER A 206 -10.75 -4.31 -11.68
N ALA A 207 -10.17 -3.89 -10.55
CA ALA A 207 -9.00 -3.04 -10.54
C ALA A 207 -7.84 -3.69 -11.31
N SER A 208 -7.19 -2.91 -12.17
CA SER A 208 -5.97 -3.31 -12.86
C SER A 208 -4.72 -3.12 -12.00
N LEU A 209 -4.83 -2.30 -10.95
CA LEU A 209 -3.76 -1.99 -9.99
C LEU A 209 -4.36 -1.41 -8.71
N PHE A 210 -3.77 -1.75 -7.57
CA PHE A 210 -4.10 -1.22 -6.25
C PHE A 210 -2.90 -0.49 -5.64
N ILE A 211 -3.10 0.71 -5.12
CA ILE A 211 -2.04 1.52 -4.50
C ILE A 211 -2.52 1.98 -3.12
N SER A 212 -1.96 1.42 -2.06
CA SER A 212 -2.14 1.90 -0.68
C SER A 212 -1.21 3.08 -0.44
N VAL A 213 -1.74 4.20 0.06
CA VAL A 213 -0.98 5.44 0.27
C VAL A 213 -0.92 5.73 1.77
N HIS A 214 0.31 5.83 2.28
CA HIS A 214 0.64 6.02 3.69
C HIS A 214 1.69 7.14 3.88
N ALA A 215 1.90 7.53 5.13
CA ALA A 215 2.97 8.43 5.54
C ALA A 215 3.61 7.93 6.85
N ASP A 216 4.67 7.15 6.68
CA ASP A 216 5.45 6.43 7.70
C ASP A 216 5.75 7.26 8.96
N ALA A 217 5.99 6.56 10.06
CA ALA A 217 6.54 7.13 11.27
C ALA A 217 7.56 6.19 11.92
N ALA A 218 8.77 6.71 12.10
CA ALA A 218 9.80 6.04 12.87
C ALA A 218 10.01 6.72 14.22
N ARG A 219 10.44 5.91 15.23
CA ARG A 219 10.93 6.41 16.53
C ARG A 219 12.07 7.41 16.35
N ASN A 220 12.99 7.11 15.44
CA ASN A 220 14.01 8.06 15.01
C ASN A 220 13.37 9.09 14.07
N ARG A 221 13.07 10.28 14.61
CA ARG A 221 12.48 11.40 13.86
C ARG A 221 13.41 12.04 12.82
N GLN A 222 14.65 11.55 12.68
CA GLN A 222 15.54 11.89 11.56
C GLN A 222 15.32 10.96 10.34
N ALA A 223 14.58 9.86 10.49
CA ALA A 223 14.16 9.06 9.34
C ALA A 223 13.26 9.91 8.44
N ARG A 224 13.53 9.87 7.15
CA ARG A 224 12.85 10.66 6.11
C ARG A 224 12.91 9.91 4.78
N CYS A 225 12.33 10.50 3.74
CA CYS A 225 12.26 10.01 2.37
C CYS A 225 11.13 9.01 2.10
N SER A 226 10.74 8.86 0.83
CA SER A 226 9.71 7.90 0.43
C SER A 226 10.23 6.47 0.39
N SER A 227 9.34 5.49 0.54
CA SER A 227 9.61 4.07 0.33
C SER A 227 8.40 3.37 -0.30
N VAL A 228 8.63 2.21 -0.91
CA VAL A 228 7.59 1.40 -1.54
C VAL A 228 7.72 -0.04 -1.06
N TYR A 229 6.58 -0.66 -0.78
CA TYR A 229 6.48 -2.01 -0.27
C TYR A 229 5.54 -2.89 -1.09
N CYS A 230 5.88 -4.17 -1.16
CA CYS A 230 5.09 -5.22 -1.77
C CYS A 230 4.69 -6.28 -0.74
N LEU A 231 3.68 -7.09 -1.07
CA LEU A 231 3.30 -8.24 -0.25
C LEU A 231 4.41 -9.29 -0.23
N SER A 232 4.78 -9.74 0.97
CA SER A 232 5.44 -11.03 1.21
C SER A 232 4.44 -12.01 1.82
N THR A 233 4.36 -13.23 1.32
CA THR A 233 3.63 -14.35 1.96
C THR A 233 4.47 -15.06 3.02
N GLY A 234 5.73 -14.66 3.19
CA GLY A 234 6.64 -15.21 4.21
C GLY A 234 7.24 -14.10 5.08
N ALA A 235 8.55 -14.17 5.30
CA ALA A 235 9.27 -13.17 6.09
C ALA A 235 9.31 -11.80 5.39
N ALA A 236 9.39 -10.75 6.20
CA ALA A 236 9.71 -9.42 5.71
C ALA A 236 11.16 -9.33 5.25
N SER A 237 11.46 -8.45 4.29
CA SER A 237 12.79 -8.29 3.71
C SER A 237 13.82 -7.67 4.68
N ASN A 238 13.35 -6.92 5.68
CA ASN A 238 14.17 -6.40 6.78
C ASN A 238 13.29 -6.08 8.00
N GLU A 239 13.93 -5.78 9.13
CA GLU A 239 13.22 -5.49 10.39
C GLU A 239 12.36 -4.22 10.30
N ALA A 240 12.80 -3.19 9.57
CA ALA A 240 12.01 -1.97 9.39
C ALA A 240 10.67 -2.25 8.67
N ALA A 241 10.70 -3.03 7.58
CA ALA A 241 9.52 -3.47 6.84
C ALA A 241 8.62 -4.38 7.68
N LYS A 242 9.21 -5.24 8.52
CA LYS A 242 8.47 -6.08 9.47
C LYS A 242 7.69 -5.24 10.48
N LEU A 243 8.36 -4.27 11.10
CA LEU A 243 7.76 -3.39 12.10
C LEU A 243 6.67 -2.51 11.48
N LEU A 244 6.91 -1.97 10.28
CA LEU A 244 5.90 -1.22 9.53
C LEU A 244 4.68 -2.09 9.25
N ALA A 245 4.85 -3.28 8.68
CA ALA A 245 3.72 -4.17 8.39
C ALA A 245 2.96 -4.58 9.66
N ASN A 246 3.66 -4.82 10.78
CA ASN A 246 3.01 -5.12 12.05
C ASN A 246 2.14 -3.94 12.52
N ASN A 247 2.65 -2.72 12.45
CA ASN A 247 1.90 -1.53 12.85
C ASN A 247 0.70 -1.28 11.93
N GLU A 248 0.90 -1.32 10.61
CA GLU A 248 -0.17 -1.12 9.63
C GLU A 248 -1.28 -2.17 9.77
N ASN A 249 -0.92 -3.42 10.07
CA ASN A 249 -1.89 -4.50 10.26
C ASN A 249 -2.78 -4.35 11.51
N LEU A 250 -2.44 -3.44 12.44
CA LEU A 250 -3.29 -3.10 13.59
C LEU A 250 -4.45 -2.17 13.22
N SER A 251 -4.48 -1.64 11.99
CA SER A 251 -5.50 -0.67 11.56
C SER A 251 -6.93 -1.14 11.80
N ASP A 252 -7.29 -2.40 11.49
CA ASP A 252 -8.64 -2.94 11.73
C ASP A 252 -9.02 -2.90 13.21
N ILE A 253 -8.07 -3.19 14.10
CA ILE A 253 -8.26 -3.19 15.55
C ILE A 253 -8.45 -1.75 16.04
N ILE A 254 -7.57 -0.84 15.60
CA ILE A 254 -7.59 0.58 15.97
C ILE A 254 -8.87 1.25 15.47
N GLY A 255 -9.26 0.94 14.23
CA GLY A 255 -10.48 1.41 13.56
C GLY A 255 -11.76 0.83 14.16
N GLY A 256 -11.65 -0.19 15.02
CA GLY A 256 -12.76 -0.77 15.75
C GLY A 256 -13.61 -1.73 14.91
N VAL A 257 -12.96 -2.59 14.14
CA VAL A 257 -13.62 -3.72 13.46
C VAL A 257 -13.77 -4.86 14.46
N PRO A 258 -14.98 -5.42 14.65
CA PRO A 258 -15.19 -6.59 15.50
C PRO A 258 -14.25 -7.74 15.11
N TYR A 259 -13.64 -8.41 16.09
CA TYR A 259 -12.74 -9.56 15.90
C TYR A 259 -11.45 -9.28 15.08
N GLY A 260 -10.94 -8.05 15.12
CA GLY A 260 -9.82 -7.55 14.31
C GLY A 260 -8.49 -8.33 14.33
N GLU A 261 -8.32 -9.31 15.22
CA GLU A 261 -7.11 -10.14 15.33
C GLU A 261 -7.18 -11.54 14.70
N GLY A 262 -8.32 -12.09 14.27
CA GLY A 262 -8.23 -13.46 13.73
C GLY A 262 -9.50 -14.22 13.40
N ASN A 263 -10.02 -14.05 12.18
CA ASN A 263 -10.87 -15.10 11.61
C ASN A 263 -10.69 -15.36 10.10
N ASN A 264 -9.68 -14.77 9.46
CA ASN A 264 -9.36 -15.05 8.05
C ASN A 264 -7.93 -15.60 7.87
N GLN A 265 -7.32 -16.20 8.91
CA GLN A 265 -6.17 -17.09 8.69
C GLN A 265 -6.58 -18.38 7.95
N SER A 266 -7.88 -18.65 7.84
CA SER A 266 -8.47 -19.83 7.20
C SER A 266 -8.39 -19.87 5.67
N ASP A 267 -7.89 -18.82 5.00
CA ASP A 267 -7.73 -18.83 3.53
C ASP A 267 -6.34 -19.33 3.08
N GLU A 268 -5.51 -19.88 3.97
CA GLU A 268 -4.11 -20.22 3.70
C GLU A 268 -3.86 -21.37 2.70
N ILE A 269 -4.88 -22.09 2.22
CA ILE A 269 -4.64 -23.32 1.44
C ILE A 269 -5.01 -23.24 -0.06
N ILE A 270 -5.83 -22.28 -0.52
CA ILE A 270 -6.29 -22.30 -1.94
C ILE A 270 -6.03 -20.96 -2.64
N LEU A 271 -4.77 -20.63 -3.00
CA LEU A 271 -4.41 -19.89 -4.24
C LEU A 271 -2.89 -19.58 -4.46
N ASN A 272 -1.94 -20.41 -4.01
CA ASN A 272 -0.49 -20.07 -4.05
C ASN A 272 0.08 -19.73 -5.45
N MET A 273 -0.46 -20.27 -6.56
CA MET A 273 0.07 -19.99 -7.91
C MET A 273 -0.36 -18.63 -8.48
N PHE A 274 -1.63 -18.24 -8.32
CA PHE A 274 -2.13 -16.93 -8.79
C PHE A 274 -1.51 -15.78 -8.01
N GLN A 275 -1.31 -15.96 -6.70
CA GLN A 275 -0.65 -14.95 -5.87
C GLN A 275 0.80 -14.70 -6.32
N THR A 276 1.55 -15.74 -6.73
CA THR A 276 2.96 -15.57 -7.15
C THR A 276 3.08 -14.64 -8.36
N ASN A 277 2.22 -14.80 -9.38
CA ASN A 277 2.24 -13.92 -10.55
C ASN A 277 1.85 -12.48 -10.15
N THR A 278 0.76 -12.34 -9.41
CA THR A 278 0.27 -11.04 -8.93
C THR A 278 1.34 -10.30 -8.12
N ILE A 279 2.04 -11.00 -7.23
CA ILE A 279 3.17 -10.44 -6.45
C ILE A 279 4.31 -9.99 -7.37
N ASN A 280 4.67 -10.76 -8.40
CA ASN A 280 5.73 -10.36 -9.34
C ASN A 280 5.33 -9.13 -10.18
N LEU A 281 4.06 -9.01 -10.54
CA LEU A 281 3.51 -7.82 -11.19
C LEU A 281 3.56 -6.61 -10.25
N SER A 282 3.23 -6.78 -8.97
CA SER A 282 3.39 -5.75 -7.94
C SER A 282 4.83 -5.27 -7.83
N LYS A 283 5.81 -6.20 -7.81
CA LYS A 283 7.24 -5.88 -7.75
C LYS A 283 7.72 -5.10 -8.97
N THR A 284 7.22 -5.47 -10.16
CA THR A 284 7.52 -4.76 -11.41
C THR A 284 7.00 -3.33 -11.36
N PHE A 285 5.77 -3.12 -10.91
CA PHE A 285 5.22 -1.78 -10.69
C PHE A 285 5.96 -1.01 -9.60
N ALA A 286 6.26 -1.63 -8.45
CA ALA A 286 6.97 -1.01 -7.34
C ALA A 286 8.35 -0.48 -7.73
N ALA A 287 9.09 -1.24 -8.54
CA ALA A 287 10.37 -0.80 -9.11
C ALA A 287 10.22 0.48 -9.95
N GLY A 288 9.24 0.53 -10.86
CA GLY A 288 8.99 1.72 -11.68
C GLY A 288 8.44 2.90 -10.86
N LEU A 289 7.63 2.63 -9.85
CA LEU A 289 7.14 3.64 -8.91
C LEU A 289 8.29 4.27 -8.12
N LEU A 290 9.24 3.49 -7.62
CA LEU A 290 10.44 4.03 -6.97
C LEU A 290 11.26 4.91 -7.90
N ASP A 291 11.44 4.50 -9.16
CA ASP A 291 12.20 5.29 -10.14
C ASP A 291 11.55 6.66 -10.38
N GLU A 292 10.21 6.73 -10.51
CA GLU A 292 9.49 7.99 -10.68
C GLU A 292 9.49 8.85 -9.40
N ILE A 293 9.31 8.24 -8.23
CA ILE A 293 9.35 8.95 -6.95
C ILE A 293 10.75 9.50 -6.68
N GLY A 294 11.81 8.72 -6.98
CA GLY A 294 13.20 9.10 -6.79
C GLY A 294 13.65 10.32 -7.61
N ARG A 295 12.91 10.67 -8.66
CA ARG A 295 13.13 11.90 -9.45
C ARG A 295 12.58 13.15 -8.77
N VAL A 296 11.61 12.99 -7.87
CA VAL A 296 10.85 14.12 -7.30
C VAL A 296 10.97 14.22 -5.78
N HIS A 297 11.39 13.16 -5.12
CA HIS A 297 11.63 13.11 -3.69
C HIS A 297 12.76 12.10 -3.38
N CYS A 298 13.44 12.27 -2.25
CA CYS A 298 14.47 11.30 -1.86
C CYS A 298 13.84 9.94 -1.55
N LEU A 299 14.64 8.88 -1.67
CA LEU A 299 14.23 7.51 -1.34
C LEU A 299 14.93 7.05 -0.07
N LYS A 300 14.16 6.45 0.85
CA LYS A 300 14.70 5.86 2.08
C LYS A 300 15.59 4.66 1.76
N TYR A 301 15.19 3.89 0.75
CA TYR A 301 15.88 2.72 0.24
C TYR A 301 15.95 2.78 -1.30
N PRO A 302 17.05 2.33 -1.91
CA PRO A 302 17.17 2.30 -3.37
C PRO A 302 16.26 1.24 -4.03
N ASN A 303 15.74 0.30 -3.25
CA ASN A 303 14.88 -0.79 -3.70
C ASN A 303 13.60 -0.86 -2.86
N PHE A 304 12.56 -1.50 -3.39
CA PHE A 304 11.34 -1.76 -2.63
C PHE A 304 11.60 -2.86 -1.60
N HIS A 305 10.76 -2.91 -0.58
CA HIS A 305 10.81 -3.94 0.45
C HIS A 305 9.54 -4.80 0.44
N GLU A 306 9.60 -5.95 1.09
CA GLU A 306 8.49 -6.89 1.13
C GLU A 306 8.15 -7.20 2.58
N ALA A 307 6.86 -7.25 2.93
CA ALA A 307 6.40 -7.63 4.26
C ALA A 307 4.93 -8.10 4.20
N PRO A 308 4.42 -8.79 5.24
CA PRO A 308 3.08 -9.38 5.22
C PRO A 308 1.97 -8.35 5.50
N PHE A 309 1.84 -7.32 4.66
CA PHE A 309 0.77 -6.33 4.74
C PHE A 309 -0.59 -6.94 4.38
N ARG A 310 -1.57 -6.86 5.28
CA ARG A 310 -2.93 -7.38 5.07
C ARG A 310 -3.65 -6.66 3.93
N VAL A 311 -3.44 -5.35 3.79
CA VAL A 311 -4.06 -4.52 2.73
C VAL A 311 -3.60 -4.89 1.31
N LEU A 312 -2.45 -5.57 1.18
CA LEU A 312 -1.89 -5.96 -0.12
C LEU A 312 -2.26 -7.39 -0.54
N LYS A 313 -3.06 -8.12 0.26
CA LYS A 313 -3.47 -9.51 -0.01
C LYS A 313 -4.59 -9.62 -1.06
N LEU A 314 -4.35 -9.10 -2.25
CA LEU A 314 -5.19 -9.30 -3.44
C LEU A 314 -4.71 -10.49 -4.26
N LEU A 315 -5.64 -11.30 -4.77
CA LEU A 315 -5.34 -12.57 -5.45
C LEU A 315 -4.91 -12.36 -6.91
N ASP A 316 -5.59 -11.45 -7.60
CA ASP A 316 -5.51 -11.23 -9.05
C ASP A 316 -5.16 -9.78 -9.44
N THR A 317 -4.99 -8.90 -8.45
CA THR A 317 -4.76 -7.48 -8.64
C THR A 317 -3.38 -7.11 -8.08
N PRO A 318 -2.44 -6.62 -8.91
CA PRO A 318 -1.16 -6.12 -8.44
C PRO A 318 -1.37 -4.99 -7.43
N ALA A 319 -0.63 -5.01 -6.33
CA ALA A 319 -0.82 -4.14 -5.18
C ALA A 319 0.51 -3.70 -4.57
N VAL A 320 0.64 -2.39 -4.30
CA VAL A 320 1.79 -1.82 -3.58
C VAL A 320 1.33 -0.91 -2.47
N LEU A 321 2.19 -0.74 -1.46
CA LEU A 321 2.05 0.28 -0.44
C LEU A 321 3.14 1.34 -0.68
N LEU A 322 2.73 2.59 -0.83
CA LEU A 322 3.58 3.75 -1.00
C LEU A 322 3.62 4.54 0.31
N GLU A 323 4.80 4.57 0.93
CA GLU A 323 5.12 5.51 2.00
C GLU A 323 5.61 6.81 1.39
N THR A 324 4.76 7.83 1.46
CA THR A 324 4.99 9.08 0.74
C THR A 324 6.12 9.91 1.36
N ALA A 325 6.19 9.96 2.69
CA ALA A 325 7.27 10.55 3.48
C ALA A 325 7.06 10.16 4.97
N PHE A 326 8.01 10.49 5.84
CA PHE A 326 7.89 10.24 7.27
C PHE A 326 7.18 11.41 7.97
N ILE A 327 5.92 11.23 8.38
CA ILE A 327 5.18 12.25 9.14
C ILE A 327 5.82 12.53 10.51
N SER A 328 6.64 11.60 11.02
CA SER A 328 7.38 11.81 12.27
C SER A 328 8.56 12.79 12.12
N HIS A 329 9.01 13.06 10.88
CA HIS A 329 10.09 14.00 10.57
C HIS A 329 9.56 15.44 10.43
N PRO A 330 10.07 16.42 11.20
CA PRO A 330 9.47 17.77 11.26
C PRO A 330 9.33 18.49 9.91
N GLN A 331 10.33 18.38 9.03
CA GLN A 331 10.28 19.04 7.72
C GLN A 331 9.34 18.31 6.75
N GLU A 332 9.24 16.97 6.85
CA GLU A 332 8.37 16.20 5.96
C GLU A 332 6.92 16.33 6.38
N GLU A 333 6.63 16.41 7.68
CA GLU A 333 5.30 16.75 8.21
C GLU A 333 4.76 18.06 7.59
N LEU A 334 5.59 19.11 7.56
CA LEU A 334 5.21 20.38 6.93
C LEU A 334 5.04 20.24 5.42
N MET A 335 5.95 19.52 4.76
CA MET A 335 5.92 19.30 3.32
C MET A 335 4.67 18.53 2.86
N LEU A 336 4.28 17.48 3.59
CA LEU A 336 3.08 16.65 3.37
C LEU A 336 1.79 17.49 3.34
N LYS A 337 1.77 18.60 4.09
CA LYS A 337 0.63 19.53 4.14
C LYS A 337 0.58 20.49 2.93
N THR A 338 1.62 20.58 2.12
CA THR A 338 1.66 21.50 0.98
C THR A 338 0.99 20.90 -0.26
N GLY A 339 0.20 21.71 -0.98
CA GLY A 339 -0.40 21.28 -2.25
C GLY A 339 0.64 20.98 -3.34
N LYS A 340 1.80 21.65 -3.30
CA LYS A 340 2.91 21.43 -4.23
C LYS A 340 3.44 19.99 -4.12
N PHE A 341 3.83 19.56 -2.92
CA PHE A 341 4.35 18.20 -2.71
C PHE A 341 3.31 17.13 -3.11
N ARG A 342 2.05 17.30 -2.69
CA ARG A 342 0.98 16.33 -3.03
C ARG A 342 0.78 16.19 -4.54
N LYS A 343 0.79 17.28 -5.29
CA LYS A 343 0.68 17.26 -6.76
C LYS A 343 1.92 16.65 -7.42
N THR A 344 3.10 16.90 -6.87
CA THR A 344 4.36 16.33 -7.35
C THR A 344 4.37 14.80 -7.20
N ILE A 345 4.04 14.29 -6.01
CA ILE A 345 3.88 12.84 -5.76
C ILE A 345 2.79 12.27 -6.66
N ALA A 346 1.64 12.94 -6.77
CA ALA A 346 0.55 12.48 -7.64
C ALA A 346 0.95 12.35 -9.11
N SER A 347 1.75 13.29 -9.62
CA SER A 347 2.26 13.26 -11.00
C SER A 347 3.27 12.13 -11.21
N ALA A 348 4.14 11.87 -10.23
CA ALA A 348 5.07 10.73 -10.28
C ALA A 348 4.33 9.38 -10.25
N VAL A 349 3.31 9.24 -9.39
CA VAL A 349 2.46 8.04 -9.35
C VAL A 349 1.74 7.84 -10.68
N ALA A 350 1.12 8.89 -11.24
CA ALA A 350 0.44 8.81 -12.53
C ALA A 350 1.40 8.44 -13.68
N SER A 351 2.62 8.99 -13.67
CA SER A 351 3.67 8.65 -14.64
C SER A 351 4.09 7.18 -14.53
N SER A 352 4.26 6.67 -13.31
CA SER A 352 4.56 5.25 -13.08
C SER A 352 3.44 4.34 -13.56
N VAL A 353 2.17 4.70 -13.29
CA VAL A 353 0.99 3.98 -13.80
C VAL A 353 0.97 3.95 -15.33
N ALA A 354 1.19 5.11 -15.97
CA ALA A 354 1.26 5.19 -17.43
C ALA A 354 2.38 4.30 -17.98
N ASN A 355 3.59 4.37 -17.42
CA ASN A 355 4.76 3.59 -17.86
C ASN A 355 4.56 2.08 -17.68
N TYR A 356 4.00 1.66 -16.55
CA TYR A 356 3.70 0.26 -16.27
C TYR A 356 2.76 -0.34 -17.31
N PHE A 357 1.76 0.43 -17.73
CA PHE A 357 0.75 -0.03 -18.67
C PHE A 357 1.06 0.31 -20.13
N SER A 358 1.94 1.26 -20.45
CA SER A 358 2.39 1.53 -21.83
C SER A 358 3.40 0.47 -22.30
N GLY A 359 4.28 0.01 -21.40
CA GLY A 359 5.14 -1.17 -21.65
C GLY A 359 4.36 -2.48 -21.88
N SER A 360 3.07 -2.50 -21.53
CA SER A 360 2.14 -3.59 -21.83
C SER A 360 1.47 -3.49 -23.20
N SER A 361 1.34 -2.28 -23.75
CA SER A 361 0.54 -1.99 -24.95
C SER A 361 1.31 -2.08 -26.27
N SER A 362 2.64 -1.95 -26.26
CA SER A 362 3.45 -2.12 -27.48
C SER A 362 3.54 -3.56 -27.99
N ALA A 363 3.01 -4.54 -27.25
CA ALA A 363 2.90 -5.94 -27.67
C ALA A 363 1.49 -6.35 -28.17
N ALA A 364 0.49 -5.45 -28.08
CA ALA A 364 -0.90 -5.76 -28.38
C ALA A 364 -1.46 -5.04 -29.62
N SER A 365 -0.70 -4.13 -30.27
CA SER A 365 -1.14 -3.45 -31.50
C SER A 365 -0.54 -4.02 -32.78
N ALA A 366 0.12 -5.18 -32.72
CA ALA A 366 0.67 -5.86 -33.89
C ALA A 366 -0.18 -7.08 -34.29
N SER A 367 -1.51 -6.92 -34.32
CA SER A 367 -2.43 -7.84 -35.00
C SER A 367 -3.84 -7.24 -35.05
N ASP A 368 -4.11 -6.30 -35.95
CA ASP A 368 -5.28 -6.44 -36.83
C ASP A 368 -5.25 -5.46 -38.01
N THR A 369 -5.42 -6.07 -39.19
CA THR A 369 -5.89 -5.59 -40.50
C THR A 369 -5.42 -4.27 -41.14
N SER A 370 -4.70 -4.49 -42.24
CA SER A 370 -4.55 -3.66 -43.42
C SER A 370 -5.87 -3.43 -44.17
N LYS A 371 -6.07 -2.20 -44.70
CA LYS A 371 -6.49 -1.90 -46.08
C LYS A 371 -6.49 -0.38 -46.36
N LYS A 372 -5.61 0.03 -47.29
CA LYS A 372 -5.65 1.16 -48.26
C LYS A 372 -5.76 2.59 -47.70
N GLU A 373 -5.16 3.64 -48.25
CA GLU A 373 -4.27 3.92 -49.40
C GLU A 373 -3.68 5.34 -49.18
N ASP A 374 -2.40 5.53 -49.53
CA ASP A 374 -1.72 6.72 -50.08
C ASP A 374 -2.23 8.16 -49.80
N ASN A 375 -1.41 9.00 -49.15
CA ASN A 375 -0.39 9.86 -49.82
C ASN A 375 0.22 10.95 -48.90
N ASP A 376 1.50 11.22 -49.16
CA ASP A 376 2.31 12.39 -48.82
C ASP A 376 2.94 12.55 -47.42
N VAL A 377 4.25 12.29 -47.43
CA VAL A 377 5.27 12.61 -46.43
C VAL A 377 6.35 13.46 -47.12
N PRO A 378 6.91 14.47 -46.44
CA PRO A 378 8.34 14.73 -46.57
C PRO A 378 9.05 14.54 -45.22
N THR A 379 9.70 13.37 -45.16
CA THR A 379 11.06 13.09 -44.69
C THR A 379 11.61 13.81 -43.46
N LEU A 380 11.89 13.01 -42.43
CA LEU A 380 13.17 13.04 -41.71
C LEU A 380 13.73 11.60 -41.64
N LYS A 381 14.60 11.28 -42.61
CA LYS A 381 15.50 10.13 -42.54
C LYS A 381 16.62 10.45 -41.53
N LYS A 382 16.70 9.67 -40.47
CA LYS A 382 17.97 9.08 -40.02
C LYS A 382 17.66 7.78 -39.27
N ALA A 383 17.86 6.69 -39.99
CA ALA A 383 17.85 5.34 -39.47
C ALA A 383 18.94 5.20 -38.40
N VAL A 384 18.57 4.65 -37.25
CA VAL A 384 19.52 3.88 -36.44
C VAL A 384 19.28 2.42 -36.81
N ASP A 385 20.33 1.89 -37.39
CA ASP A 385 20.52 0.58 -37.96
C ASP A 385 20.15 -0.56 -36.97
N ALA A 386 19.42 -1.55 -37.48
CA ALA A 386 19.11 -2.77 -36.78
C ALA A 386 19.82 -3.94 -37.47
N THR A 387 21.10 -4.15 -37.17
CA THR A 387 21.79 -5.45 -37.32
C THR A 387 23.12 -5.43 -36.57
N ARG A 388 23.08 -5.70 -35.26
CA ARG A 388 24.22 -6.31 -34.57
C ARG A 388 23.69 -7.54 -33.83
N PRO A 389 24.28 -8.74 -33.99
CA PRO A 389 23.91 -9.89 -33.17
C PRO A 389 24.25 -9.54 -31.72
N MET A 390 23.22 -9.36 -30.89
CA MET A 390 23.40 -9.26 -29.45
C MET A 390 23.67 -10.67 -28.93
N GLU A 391 24.85 -10.87 -28.35
CA GLU A 391 25.12 -12.09 -27.59
C GLU A 391 24.15 -12.14 -26.41
N THR A 392 23.62 -13.34 -26.14
CA THR A 392 22.65 -13.56 -25.06
C THR A 392 23.14 -14.70 -24.20
N ILE A 393 23.01 -14.55 -22.88
CA ILE A 393 23.19 -15.67 -21.95
C ILE A 393 21.83 -16.15 -21.44
N THR A 394 21.78 -17.41 -21.05
CA THR A 394 20.61 -17.96 -20.36
C THR A 394 20.71 -17.64 -18.88
N TYR A 395 19.82 -16.78 -18.40
CA TYR A 395 19.60 -16.51 -16.99
C TYR A 395 18.52 -17.43 -16.44
N ARG A 396 18.76 -18.00 -15.25
CA ARG A 396 17.77 -18.80 -14.53
C ARG A 396 17.13 -17.95 -13.43
N VAL A 397 15.85 -17.70 -13.56
CA VAL A 397 15.06 -16.92 -12.59
C VAL A 397 15.20 -17.53 -11.20
N ARG A 398 15.57 -16.70 -10.23
CA ARG A 398 15.75 -17.00 -8.81
C ARG A 398 14.57 -16.45 -8.01
N ARG A 399 14.46 -16.90 -6.75
CA ARG A 399 13.45 -16.43 -5.81
C ARG A 399 13.67 -14.93 -5.54
N GLY A 400 12.65 -14.11 -5.79
CA GLY A 400 12.69 -12.66 -5.57
C GLY A 400 12.96 -11.84 -6.83
N ASP A 401 13.33 -12.48 -7.94
CA ASP A 401 13.55 -11.80 -9.20
C ASP A 401 12.27 -11.20 -9.78
N ASN A 402 12.43 -10.09 -10.49
CA ASN A 402 11.44 -9.57 -11.40
C ASN A 402 12.15 -9.08 -12.67
N LEU A 403 11.42 -8.99 -13.78
CA LEU A 403 12.00 -8.64 -15.07
C LEU A 403 12.70 -7.26 -15.07
N ASN A 404 12.22 -6.30 -14.27
CA ASN A 404 12.88 -5.01 -14.10
C ASN A 404 14.22 -5.11 -13.37
N ALA A 405 14.29 -5.90 -12.28
CA ALA A 405 15.52 -6.13 -11.54
C ALA A 405 16.56 -6.87 -12.40
N ILE A 406 16.12 -7.90 -13.14
CA ILE A 406 16.98 -8.62 -14.08
C ILE A 406 17.46 -7.68 -15.20
N ALA A 407 16.56 -6.87 -15.77
CA ALA A 407 16.94 -5.92 -16.80
C ALA A 407 18.01 -4.94 -16.31
N ARG A 408 17.82 -4.36 -15.12
CA ARG A 408 18.80 -3.46 -14.50
C ARG A 408 20.12 -4.17 -14.19
N GLN A 409 20.08 -5.39 -13.67
CA GLN A 409 21.27 -6.20 -13.38
C GLN A 409 22.09 -6.49 -14.64
N HIS A 410 21.43 -6.67 -15.77
CA HIS A 410 22.05 -6.97 -17.06
C HIS A 410 22.16 -5.74 -17.99
N GLU A 411 22.08 -4.53 -17.42
CA GLU A 411 22.23 -3.25 -18.14
C GLU A 411 21.37 -3.16 -19.41
N THR A 412 20.16 -3.69 -19.34
CA THR A 412 19.20 -3.73 -20.44
C THR A 412 17.87 -3.12 -20.02
N THR A 413 16.94 -3.00 -20.96
CA THR A 413 15.61 -2.47 -20.72
C THR A 413 14.60 -3.61 -20.56
N LEU A 414 13.54 -3.37 -19.77
CA LEU A 414 12.41 -4.31 -19.68
C LEU A 414 11.83 -4.62 -21.06
N ALA A 415 11.68 -3.60 -21.91
CA ALA A 415 11.17 -3.74 -23.27
C ALA A 415 12.03 -4.70 -24.11
N LEU A 416 13.35 -4.58 -24.02
CA LEU A 416 14.27 -5.47 -24.73
C LEU A 416 14.25 -6.89 -24.16
N LEU A 417 14.19 -7.03 -22.83
CA LEU A 417 14.14 -8.33 -22.16
C LEU A 417 12.84 -9.09 -22.48
N LEU A 418 11.70 -8.39 -22.52
CA LEU A 418 10.40 -8.95 -22.93
C LEU A 418 10.45 -9.40 -24.39
N LYS A 419 10.93 -8.52 -25.29
CA LYS A 419 11.06 -8.82 -26.72
C LYS A 419 11.97 -10.02 -26.98
N LEU A 420 13.12 -10.09 -26.31
CA LEU A 420 14.11 -11.15 -26.49
C LEU A 420 13.56 -12.54 -26.10
N ASN A 421 12.69 -12.57 -25.10
CA ASN A 421 12.12 -13.81 -24.56
C ASN A 421 10.70 -14.10 -25.03
N GLN A 422 10.17 -13.29 -25.96
CA GLN A 422 8.78 -13.36 -26.41
C GLN A 422 7.78 -13.35 -25.24
N LEU A 423 8.09 -12.57 -24.21
CA LEU A 423 7.26 -12.42 -23.01
C LEU A 423 6.35 -11.19 -23.15
N LYS A 424 5.14 -11.30 -22.63
CA LYS A 424 4.27 -10.17 -22.30
C LYS A 424 4.56 -9.71 -20.88
N ILE A 425 4.26 -8.45 -20.57
CA ILE A 425 4.46 -7.91 -19.21
C ILE A 425 3.68 -8.66 -18.13
N ASN A 426 2.56 -9.29 -18.52
CA ASN A 426 1.68 -10.06 -17.63
C ASN A 426 2.04 -11.56 -17.62
N ASP A 427 3.03 -11.98 -18.40
CA ASP A 427 3.42 -13.39 -18.43
C ASP A 427 4.10 -13.78 -17.11
N PRO A 428 3.72 -14.93 -16.52
CA PRO A 428 4.25 -15.34 -15.24
C PRO A 428 5.75 -15.67 -15.31
N LEU A 429 6.52 -15.08 -14.39
CA LEU A 429 7.95 -15.35 -14.22
C LEU A 429 8.16 -16.39 -13.11
N TYR A 430 8.25 -17.67 -13.47
CA TYR A 430 8.45 -18.77 -12.53
C TYR A 430 9.91 -18.92 -12.10
N ILE A 431 10.14 -19.30 -10.83
CA ILE A 431 11.47 -19.70 -10.36
C ILE A 431 11.97 -20.87 -11.22
N GLY A 432 13.23 -20.82 -11.61
CA GLY A 432 13.85 -21.82 -12.47
C GLY A 432 13.57 -21.64 -13.96
N ARG A 433 12.66 -20.74 -14.34
CA ARG A 433 12.43 -20.36 -15.76
C ARG A 433 13.73 -19.84 -16.33
N LYS A 434 14.12 -20.38 -17.49
CA LYS A 434 15.26 -19.91 -18.25
C LYS A 434 14.80 -18.77 -19.16
N ILE A 435 15.45 -17.62 -19.06
CA ILE A 435 15.23 -16.48 -19.93
C ILE A 435 16.57 -16.03 -20.51
N LEU A 436 16.57 -15.59 -21.75
CA LEU A 436 17.69 -14.96 -22.42
C LEU A 436 17.85 -13.53 -21.89
N VAL A 437 19.03 -13.17 -21.42
CA VAL A 437 19.39 -11.79 -21.11
C VAL A 437 20.49 -11.36 -22.07
N PRO A 438 20.43 -10.14 -22.62
CA PRO A 438 21.49 -9.66 -23.48
C PRO A 438 22.76 -9.43 -22.67
N VAL A 439 23.90 -9.78 -23.27
CA VAL A 439 25.21 -9.37 -22.79
C VAL A 439 25.64 -8.20 -23.65
N ALA A 440 25.85 -7.04 -23.02
CA ALA A 440 26.61 -6.01 -23.70
C ALA A 440 28.00 -6.61 -23.99
N LYS A 441 28.44 -6.57 -25.25
CA LYS A 441 29.86 -6.79 -25.59
C LYS A 441 30.64 -5.65 -24.95
N ARG A 442 30.96 -5.78 -23.66
CA ARG A 442 32.11 -5.10 -23.08
C ARG A 442 33.32 -5.84 -23.61
N GLU A 443 34.28 -5.09 -24.14
CA GLU A 443 35.59 -5.62 -24.50
C GLU A 443 36.05 -6.55 -23.38
N THR A 444 36.15 -7.84 -23.69
CA THR A 444 36.59 -8.85 -22.74
C THR A 444 37.92 -8.42 -22.16
N ALA A 445 38.10 -8.55 -20.85
CA ALA A 445 39.34 -8.26 -20.13
C ALA A 445 40.56 -9.11 -20.57
N ALA A 446 40.44 -9.85 -21.68
CA ALA A 446 41.51 -10.61 -22.31
C ALA A 446 42.67 -9.73 -22.85
N GLY A 447 42.55 -8.40 -22.79
CA GLY A 447 43.60 -7.45 -23.17
C GLY A 447 44.06 -6.49 -22.06
N ARG A 448 43.54 -6.59 -20.83
CA ARG A 448 43.95 -5.72 -19.71
C ARG A 448 45.12 -6.35 -18.93
N LEU A 449 46.12 -5.55 -18.58
CA LEU A 449 47.24 -5.98 -17.74
C LEU A 449 46.71 -6.39 -16.36
N LEU A 450 47.05 -7.59 -15.90
CA LEU A 450 46.66 -8.07 -14.57
C LEU A 450 47.70 -7.61 -13.54
N GLY A 451 47.26 -6.79 -12.60
CA GLY A 451 48.04 -6.40 -11.41
C GLY A 451 47.77 -7.33 -10.24
N GLU A 452 48.79 -7.61 -9.42
CA GLU A 452 48.62 -8.30 -8.15
C GLU A 452 48.14 -7.30 -7.08
N TYR A 453 47.02 -7.60 -6.43
CA TYR A 453 46.40 -6.79 -5.38
C TYR A 453 46.29 -7.58 -4.09
N THR A 454 46.71 -6.97 -2.98
CA THR A 454 46.57 -7.55 -1.64
C THR A 454 45.27 -7.04 -1.01
N VAL A 455 44.35 -7.96 -0.75
CA VAL A 455 43.03 -7.71 -0.17
C VAL A 455 43.15 -6.97 1.16
N GLN A 456 42.45 -5.84 1.30
CA GLN A 456 42.44 -5.03 2.51
C GLN A 456 41.23 -5.36 3.39
N LYS A 457 41.30 -4.97 4.66
CA LYS A 457 40.21 -5.17 5.62
C LYS A 457 38.97 -4.38 5.18
N GLY A 458 37.90 -5.08 4.80
CA GLY A 458 36.65 -4.51 4.31
C GLY A 458 36.40 -4.72 2.82
N ASP A 459 37.37 -5.27 2.08
CA ASP A 459 37.18 -5.65 0.69
C ASP A 459 36.22 -6.84 0.55
N THR A 460 35.43 -6.79 -0.51
CA THR A 460 34.52 -7.86 -0.92
C THR A 460 34.73 -8.16 -2.41
N LEU A 461 34.38 -9.36 -2.86
CA LEU A 461 34.46 -9.71 -4.29
C LEU A 461 33.63 -8.72 -5.12
N PHE A 462 32.51 -8.27 -4.57
CA PHE A 462 31.65 -7.27 -5.18
C PHE A 462 32.32 -5.89 -5.30
N SER A 463 32.95 -5.40 -4.22
CA SER A 463 33.60 -4.08 -4.25
C SER A 463 34.82 -4.07 -5.17
N LEU A 464 35.60 -5.15 -5.20
CA LEU A 464 36.79 -5.30 -6.06
C LEU A 464 36.44 -5.54 -7.53
N ALA A 465 35.38 -6.30 -7.81
CA ALA A 465 34.87 -6.47 -9.17
C ALA A 465 34.36 -5.14 -9.72
N LYS A 466 33.63 -4.39 -8.89
CA LYS A 466 33.13 -3.05 -9.24
C LYS A 466 34.26 -2.05 -9.51
N SER A 467 35.30 -2.00 -8.66
CA SER A 467 36.42 -1.08 -8.84
C SER A 467 37.25 -1.39 -10.09
N SER A 468 37.34 -2.68 -10.45
CA SER A 468 38.10 -3.15 -11.61
C SER A 468 37.25 -3.29 -12.88
N ALA A 469 36.01 -2.77 -12.85
CA ALA A 469 35.05 -2.80 -13.95
C ALA A 469 34.79 -4.20 -14.56
N VAL A 470 34.82 -5.25 -13.74
CA VAL A 470 34.50 -6.64 -14.09
C VAL A 470 33.33 -7.19 -13.27
N THR A 471 32.83 -8.35 -13.66
CA THR A 471 31.81 -9.06 -12.85
C THR A 471 32.47 -9.86 -11.72
N VAL A 472 31.70 -10.20 -10.68
CA VAL A 472 32.17 -11.08 -9.59
C VAL A 472 32.58 -12.45 -10.14
N ASP A 473 31.81 -12.99 -11.09
CA ASP A 473 32.08 -14.29 -11.70
C ASP A 473 33.37 -14.25 -12.55
N GLU A 474 33.62 -13.15 -13.24
CA GLU A 474 34.87 -12.94 -13.99
C GLU A 474 36.07 -12.76 -13.07
N LEU A 475 35.92 -12.00 -11.98
CA LEU A 475 36.95 -11.84 -10.96
C LEU A 475 37.29 -13.18 -10.27
N ARG A 476 36.28 -14.01 -10.00
CA ARG A 476 36.47 -15.37 -9.49
C ARG A 476 37.23 -16.25 -10.47
N ARG A 477 36.83 -16.22 -11.76
CA ARG A 477 37.51 -16.98 -12.82
C ARG A 477 38.98 -16.58 -12.98
N LEU A 478 39.30 -15.29 -12.90
CA LEU A 478 40.66 -14.77 -12.96
C LEU A 478 41.55 -15.26 -11.80
N ASN A 479 40.93 -15.59 -10.67
CA ASN A 479 41.60 -15.98 -9.44
C ASN A 479 41.42 -17.45 -9.07
N ASN A 480 40.89 -18.27 -9.99
CA ASN A 480 40.59 -19.68 -9.78
C ASN A 480 39.74 -19.93 -8.51
N MET A 481 38.81 -19.03 -8.22
CA MET A 481 37.90 -19.13 -7.07
C MET A 481 36.56 -19.77 -7.48
N THR A 482 36.03 -20.58 -6.59
CA THR A 482 34.70 -21.20 -6.67
C THR A 482 33.63 -20.30 -6.03
N ASP A 483 32.35 -20.65 -6.22
CA ASP A 483 31.23 -19.88 -5.67
C ASP A 483 31.16 -19.87 -4.13
N SER A 484 31.79 -20.85 -3.48
CA SER A 484 31.90 -20.97 -2.03
C SER A 484 33.10 -20.24 -1.43
N ASP A 485 34.04 -19.77 -2.25
CA ASP A 485 35.27 -19.16 -1.75
C ASP A 485 35.05 -17.72 -1.28
N VAL A 486 35.67 -17.39 -0.15
CA VAL A 486 35.58 -16.08 0.52
C VAL A 486 36.93 -15.38 0.44
N LEU A 487 36.93 -14.05 0.30
CA LEU A 487 38.15 -13.26 0.34
C LEU A 487 38.63 -13.04 1.79
N PHE A 488 39.91 -13.25 2.01
CA PHE A 488 40.56 -12.97 3.30
C PHE A 488 41.45 -11.74 3.22
N SER A 489 41.46 -10.91 4.27
CA SER A 489 42.40 -9.79 4.39
C SER A 489 43.84 -10.31 4.30
N GLY A 490 44.66 -9.69 3.46
CA GLY A 490 46.04 -10.10 3.17
C GLY A 490 46.17 -11.13 2.04
N GLN A 491 45.06 -11.66 1.51
CA GLN A 491 45.09 -12.55 0.35
C GLN A 491 45.52 -11.78 -0.90
N LYS A 492 46.42 -12.37 -1.70
CA LYS A 492 46.81 -11.82 -3.00
C LYS A 492 45.88 -12.33 -4.09
N ILE A 493 45.34 -11.41 -4.89
CA ILE A 493 44.48 -11.70 -6.03
C ILE A 493 44.92 -10.89 -7.26
N LYS A 494 44.59 -11.38 -8.44
CA LYS A 494 44.77 -10.71 -9.73
C LYS A 494 43.57 -9.82 -10.02
N LEU A 495 43.82 -8.54 -10.27
CA LEU A 495 42.83 -7.57 -10.72
C LEU A 495 43.21 -7.02 -12.10
N PRO A 496 42.26 -6.88 -13.04
CA PRO A 496 42.48 -6.14 -14.28
C PRO A 496 42.75 -4.65 -13.98
N GLN A 497 43.82 -4.10 -14.57
CA GLN A 497 44.15 -2.67 -14.52
C GLN A 497 43.64 -1.92 -15.75
#